data_AF-A0A3P3ZJ35-F1
#
_entry.id   AF-A0A3P3ZJ35-F1
#
_cell.length_a   1.000
_cell.length_b   1.000
_cell.length_c   1.000
_cell.angle_alpha   90.00
_cell.angle_beta   90.00
_cell.angle_gamma   90.00
#
_symmetry.space_group_name_H-M   'P 1'
#
loop_
_entity.id
_entity.type
_entity.pdbx_description
1 polymer ?
#
loop_
_entity_poly.entity_id
_entity_poly.type
_entity_poly.pdbx_seq_one_letter_code
_entity_poly.pdbx_strand_id
1 'polypeptide(L)'
;MSEARQIQSMIDFIEREAQEKVEELEAAAQEEYDVEKMRLVEAEKTKIRVMAEKKLKQVDVDRRVARANYSKLQRMRVIKERVTIVEHLLEQMRQRIVAMVKNPSQYNPMLVSLIRQSLMSIRTDAVIQCRKEDEAEIECEIPMLERWYKEKTGATISIQVNKCYLSTAEAWGGVVVKSTDGRVVCNNTFAYRTKACFNEHLPTVRYYLFNPNASI
;
A
#
# COMPACT_ATOMS: atom_id res chain seq x y z
N MET A 1 -24.52 112.18 -11.99
CA MET A 1 -25.42 111.10 -11.49
C MET A 1 -25.51 109.89 -12.42
N SER A 2 -25.29 110.00 -13.74
CA SER A 2 -25.42 108.83 -14.66
C SER A 2 -24.21 107.89 -14.65
N GLU A 3 -23.00 108.43 -14.79
CA GLU A 3 -21.78 107.65 -15.06
C GLU A 3 -21.37 106.72 -13.91
N ALA A 4 -21.39 107.20 -12.66
CA ALA A 4 -21.05 106.38 -11.49
C ALA A 4 -21.97 105.15 -11.32
N ARG A 5 -23.25 105.25 -11.74
CA ARG A 5 -24.17 104.11 -11.76
C ARG A 5 -23.84 103.10 -12.86
N GLN A 6 -23.38 103.57 -14.02
CA GLN A 6 -22.93 102.69 -15.11
C GLN A 6 -21.63 101.96 -14.71
N ILE A 7 -20.68 102.65 -14.09
CA ILE A 7 -19.45 102.04 -13.57
C ILE A 7 -19.76 100.98 -12.52
N GLN A 8 -20.64 101.27 -11.55
CA GLN A 8 -21.05 100.26 -10.56
C GLN A 8 -21.73 99.06 -11.23
N SER A 9 -22.64 99.28 -12.19
CA SER A 9 -23.29 98.19 -12.93
C SER A 9 -22.31 97.34 -13.76
N MET A 10 -21.15 97.90 -14.17
CA MET A 10 -20.09 97.14 -14.83
C MET A 10 -19.25 96.33 -13.82
N ILE A 11 -19.00 96.88 -12.63
CA ILE A 11 -18.32 96.15 -11.54
C ILE A 11 -19.19 94.96 -11.09
N ASP A 12 -20.48 95.20 -10.81
CA ASP A 12 -21.44 94.16 -10.42
C ASP A 12 -21.58 93.06 -11.48
N PHE A 13 -21.41 93.39 -12.77
CA PHE A 13 -21.38 92.43 -13.87
C PHE A 13 -20.11 91.57 -13.84
N ILE A 14 -18.93 92.20 -13.69
CA ILE A 14 -17.64 91.50 -13.61
C ILE A 14 -17.58 90.58 -12.38
N GLU A 15 -18.13 91.01 -11.23
CA GLU A 15 -18.20 90.18 -10.02
C GLU A 15 -19.11 88.96 -10.21
N ARG A 16 -20.25 89.10 -10.91
CA ARG A 16 -21.14 87.98 -11.24
C ARG A 16 -20.52 87.04 -12.26
N GLU A 17 -19.91 87.55 -13.32
CA GLU A 17 -19.21 86.73 -14.32
C GLU A 17 -18.05 85.94 -13.68
N ALA A 18 -17.33 86.55 -12.73
CA ALA A 18 -16.31 85.86 -11.94
C ALA A 18 -16.91 84.78 -11.01
N GLN A 19 -18.07 85.04 -10.38
CA GLN A 19 -18.77 84.06 -9.54
C GLN A 19 -19.30 82.88 -10.37
N GLU A 20 -19.96 83.13 -11.50
CA GLU A 20 -20.41 82.10 -12.44
C GLU A 20 -19.22 81.25 -12.93
N LYS A 21 -18.06 81.86 -13.21
CA LYS A 21 -16.83 81.12 -13.58
C LYS A 21 -16.24 80.29 -12.43
N VAL A 22 -16.38 80.71 -11.18
CA VAL A 22 -15.98 79.89 -10.02
C VAL A 22 -16.94 78.70 -9.88
N GLU A 23 -18.26 78.91 -9.96
CA GLU A 23 -19.26 77.83 -9.88
C GLU A 23 -19.10 76.81 -11.03
N GLU A 24 -18.83 77.26 -12.26
CA GLU A 24 -18.49 76.38 -13.40
C GLU A 24 -17.25 75.52 -13.12
N LEU A 25 -16.18 76.12 -12.57
CA LEU A 25 -14.92 75.42 -12.27
C LEU A 25 -15.08 74.44 -11.11
N GLU A 26 -15.84 74.78 -10.07
CA GLU A 26 -16.13 73.89 -8.95
C GLU A 26 -17.00 72.71 -9.39
N ALA A 27 -18.02 72.94 -10.22
CA ALA A 27 -18.84 71.88 -10.80
C ALA A 27 -18.02 70.92 -11.68
N ALA A 28 -17.17 71.46 -12.57
CA ALA A 28 -16.28 70.66 -13.42
C ALA A 28 -15.26 69.85 -12.59
N ALA A 29 -14.64 70.47 -11.58
CA ALA A 29 -13.70 69.78 -10.70
C ALA A 29 -14.35 68.66 -9.89
N GLN A 30 -15.60 68.84 -9.45
CA GLN A 30 -16.37 67.79 -8.76
C GLN A 30 -16.73 66.63 -9.70
N GLU A 31 -17.12 66.92 -10.95
CA GLU A 31 -17.40 65.88 -11.95
C GLU A 31 -16.14 65.06 -12.28
N GLU A 32 -15.00 65.73 -12.55
CA GLU A 32 -13.72 65.05 -12.78
C GLU A 32 -13.29 64.20 -11.58
N TYR A 33 -13.45 64.71 -10.36
CA TYR A 33 -13.14 63.98 -9.13
C TYR A 33 -13.97 62.71 -8.99
N ASP A 34 -15.30 62.78 -9.18
CA ASP A 34 -16.16 61.60 -9.03
C ASP A 34 -15.95 60.58 -10.17
N VAL A 35 -15.65 61.02 -11.40
CA VAL A 35 -15.25 60.14 -12.51
C VAL A 35 -13.95 59.40 -12.19
N GLU A 36 -12.90 60.11 -11.76
CA GLU A 36 -11.59 59.50 -11.49
C GLU A 36 -11.63 58.58 -10.26
N LYS A 37 -12.36 58.97 -9.21
CA LYS A 37 -12.65 58.14 -8.03
C LYS A 37 -13.39 56.86 -8.42
N MET A 38 -14.41 56.94 -9.27
CA MET A 38 -15.11 55.76 -9.77
C MET A 38 -14.17 54.85 -10.58
N ARG A 39 -13.36 55.42 -11.47
CA ARG A 39 -12.35 54.69 -12.27
C ARG A 39 -11.37 53.90 -11.40
N LEU A 40 -10.82 54.54 -10.35
CA LEU A 40 -9.90 53.90 -9.41
C LEU A 40 -10.58 52.79 -8.61
N VAL A 41 -11.80 53.04 -8.10
CA VAL A 41 -12.58 52.07 -7.33
C VAL A 41 -12.97 50.86 -8.18
N GLU A 42 -13.35 51.05 -9.45
CA GLU A 42 -13.69 49.95 -10.37
C GLU A 42 -12.48 49.13 -10.79
N ALA A 43 -11.33 49.76 -11.00
CA ALA A 43 -10.06 49.06 -11.26
C ALA A 43 -9.68 48.13 -10.10
N GLU A 44 -9.75 48.60 -8.85
CA GLU A 44 -9.46 47.76 -7.68
C GLU A 44 -10.54 46.70 -7.42
N LYS A 45 -11.84 47.03 -7.55
CA LYS A 45 -12.92 46.03 -7.49
C LYS A 45 -12.69 44.89 -8.49
N THR A 46 -12.22 45.20 -9.70
CA THR A 46 -11.92 44.20 -10.73
C THR A 46 -10.74 43.30 -10.32
N LYS A 47 -9.63 43.87 -9.84
CA LYS A 47 -8.49 43.11 -9.31
C LYS A 47 -8.91 42.20 -8.15
N ILE A 48 -9.68 42.72 -7.19
CA ILE A 48 -10.19 41.96 -6.04
C ILE A 48 -11.08 40.79 -6.51
N ARG A 49 -11.98 41.02 -7.48
CA ARG A 49 -12.86 39.98 -8.04
C ARG A 49 -12.05 38.83 -8.66
N VAL A 50 -11.04 39.12 -9.48
CA VAL A 50 -10.17 38.09 -10.08
C VAL A 50 -9.38 37.32 -9.02
N MET A 51 -8.83 38.01 -8.01
CA MET A 51 -8.13 37.34 -6.90
C MET A 51 -9.06 36.46 -6.05
N ALA A 52 -10.29 36.90 -5.79
CA ALA A 52 -11.29 36.13 -5.06
C ALA A 52 -11.72 34.88 -5.84
N GLU A 53 -11.97 35.01 -7.14
CA GLU A 53 -12.31 33.88 -8.01
C GLU A 53 -11.19 32.83 -8.07
N LYS A 54 -9.92 33.28 -8.18
CA LYS A 54 -8.75 32.38 -8.14
C LYS A 54 -8.64 31.65 -6.80
N LYS A 55 -8.86 32.34 -5.67
CA LYS A 55 -8.87 31.72 -4.33
C LYS A 55 -10.00 30.70 -4.18
N LEU A 56 -11.21 31.02 -4.66
CA LEU A 56 -12.36 30.11 -4.60
C LEU A 56 -12.11 28.84 -5.42
N LYS A 57 -11.59 28.97 -6.65
CA LYS A 57 -11.16 27.83 -7.49
C LYS A 57 -10.09 26.98 -6.81
N GLN A 58 -9.12 27.60 -6.12
CA GLN A 58 -8.09 26.86 -5.37
C GLN A 58 -8.71 26.06 -4.22
N VAL A 59 -9.59 26.66 -3.42
CA VAL A 59 -10.28 25.97 -2.31
C VAL A 59 -11.10 24.77 -2.81
N ASP A 60 -11.76 24.88 -3.96
CA ASP A 60 -12.47 23.75 -4.58
C ASP A 60 -11.53 22.62 -5.03
N VAL A 61 -10.35 22.95 -5.58
CA VAL A 61 -9.32 21.97 -5.93
C VAL A 61 -8.79 21.29 -4.66
N ASP A 62 -8.42 22.05 -3.64
CA ASP A 62 -7.89 21.54 -2.37
C ASP A 62 -8.91 20.64 -1.66
N ARG A 63 -10.20 21.00 -1.69
CA ARG A 63 -11.31 20.18 -1.17
C ARG A 63 -11.45 18.86 -1.92
N ARG A 64 -11.29 18.85 -3.26
CA ARG A 64 -11.30 17.63 -4.08
C ARG A 64 -10.10 16.73 -3.76
N VAL A 65 -8.90 17.32 -3.64
CA VAL A 65 -7.66 16.62 -3.27
C VAL A 65 -7.77 16.01 -1.87
N ALA A 66 -8.25 16.78 -0.88
CA ALA A 66 -8.46 16.30 0.48
C ALA A 66 -9.45 15.12 0.52
N ARG A 67 -10.57 15.21 -0.21
CA ARG A 67 -11.55 14.10 -0.32
C ARG A 67 -10.95 12.85 -0.98
N ALA A 68 -10.15 13.01 -2.03
CA ALA A 68 -9.47 11.92 -2.71
C ALA A 68 -8.42 11.24 -1.79
N ASN A 69 -7.61 12.04 -1.09
CA ASN A 69 -6.63 11.56 -0.12
C ASN A 69 -7.28 10.81 1.05
N TYR A 70 -8.40 11.33 1.58
CA TYR A 70 -9.17 10.63 2.62
C TYR A 70 -9.69 9.28 2.13
N SER A 71 -10.29 9.22 0.92
CA SER A 71 -10.77 7.96 0.33
C SER A 71 -9.63 6.97 0.10
N LYS A 72 -8.48 7.43 -0.40
CA LYS A 72 -7.26 6.62 -0.53
C LYS A 72 -6.80 6.07 0.82
N LEU A 73 -6.79 6.89 1.87
CA LEU A 73 -6.40 6.47 3.22
C LEU A 73 -7.32 5.37 3.77
N GLN A 74 -8.65 5.49 3.62
CA GLN A 74 -9.57 4.43 4.06
C GLN A 74 -9.39 3.14 3.25
N ARG A 75 -9.19 3.22 1.93
CA ARG A 75 -8.86 2.04 1.11
C ARG A 75 -7.57 1.35 1.57
N MET A 76 -6.52 2.12 1.86
CA MET A 76 -5.25 1.58 2.37
C MET A 76 -5.41 0.91 3.75
N ARG A 77 -6.24 1.46 4.64
CA ARG A 77 -6.56 0.84 5.94
C ARG A 77 -7.23 -0.52 5.74
N VAL A 78 -8.24 -0.61 4.88
CA VAL A 78 -8.93 -1.88 4.56
C VAL A 78 -7.97 -2.90 3.93
N ILE A 79 -7.09 -2.47 3.02
CA ILE A 79 -6.08 -3.36 2.43
C ILE A 79 -5.10 -3.88 3.50
N LYS A 80 -4.62 -3.01 4.39
CA LYS A 80 -3.73 -3.40 5.49
C LYS A 80 -4.39 -4.44 6.39
N GLU A 81 -5.63 -4.20 6.82
CA GLU A 81 -6.36 -5.12 7.69
C GLU A 81 -6.60 -6.49 7.05
N ARG A 82 -6.92 -6.51 5.74
CA ARG A 82 -7.03 -7.76 4.97
C ARG A 82 -5.72 -8.56 4.92
N VAL A 83 -4.56 -7.88 4.90
CA VAL A 83 -3.25 -8.54 5.00
C VAL A 83 -3.03 -9.09 6.40
N THR A 84 -3.33 -8.32 7.45
CA THR A 84 -3.23 -8.77 8.85
C THR A 84 -4.10 -10.01 9.14
N ILE A 85 -5.32 -10.07 8.61
CA ILE A 85 -6.20 -11.25 8.71
C ILE A 85 -5.57 -12.49 8.04
N VAL A 86 -4.93 -12.30 6.88
CA VAL A 86 -4.25 -13.37 6.14
C VAL A 86 -2.98 -13.84 6.87
N GLU A 87 -2.21 -12.93 7.48
CA GLU A 87 -1.04 -13.25 8.30
C GLU A 87 -1.45 -14.03 9.57
N HIS A 88 -2.54 -13.63 10.23
CA HIS A 88 -3.09 -14.35 11.37
C HIS A 88 -3.57 -15.76 10.99
N LEU A 89 -4.20 -15.94 9.83
CA LEU A 89 -4.57 -17.27 9.33
C LEU A 89 -3.34 -18.17 9.11
N LEU A 90 -2.27 -17.63 8.52
CA LEU A 90 -1.00 -18.34 8.34
C LEU A 90 -0.37 -18.76 9.68
N GLU A 91 -0.42 -17.88 10.69
CA GLU A 91 0.07 -18.20 12.04
C GLU A 91 -0.78 -19.28 12.72
N GLN A 92 -2.12 -19.24 12.58
CA GLN A 92 -3.00 -20.33 13.05
C GLN A 92 -2.72 -21.66 12.34
N MET A 93 -2.45 -21.65 11.03
CA MET A 93 -2.04 -22.85 10.29
C MET A 93 -0.70 -23.39 10.81
N ARG A 94 0.29 -22.52 11.03
CA ARG A 94 1.59 -22.89 11.62
C ARG A 94 1.42 -23.56 12.98
N GLN A 95 0.60 -23.00 13.87
CA GLN A 95 0.33 -23.55 15.19
C GLN A 95 -0.31 -24.95 15.11
N ARG A 96 -1.29 -25.16 14.20
CA ARG A 96 -1.90 -26.48 13.97
C ARG A 96 -0.90 -27.51 13.43
N ILE A 97 -0.02 -27.12 12.52
CA ILE A 97 1.05 -27.99 12.00
C ILE A 97 2.02 -28.38 13.12
N VAL A 98 2.52 -27.41 13.89
CA VAL A 98 3.43 -27.67 15.01
C VAL A 98 2.78 -28.57 16.07
N ALA A 99 1.47 -28.42 16.32
CA ALA A 99 0.71 -29.33 17.20
C ALA A 99 0.59 -30.75 16.64
N MET A 100 0.41 -30.91 15.33
CA MET A 100 0.41 -32.23 14.66
C MET A 100 1.79 -32.90 14.74
N VAL A 101 2.87 -32.14 14.56
CA VAL A 101 4.25 -32.66 14.62
C VAL A 101 4.65 -33.10 16.03
N LYS A 102 4.02 -32.56 17.08
CA LYS A 102 4.19 -33.05 18.46
C LYS A 102 3.58 -34.44 18.71
N ASN A 103 2.83 -35.02 17.77
CA ASN A 103 2.21 -36.34 17.89
C ASN A 103 2.98 -37.37 17.02
N PRO A 104 3.91 -38.17 17.58
CA PRO A 104 4.79 -39.05 16.78
C PRO A 104 4.02 -40.04 15.90
N SER A 105 2.90 -40.58 16.41
CA SER A 105 2.04 -41.53 15.69
C SER A 105 1.48 -40.99 14.36
N GLN A 106 1.34 -39.66 14.22
CA GLN A 106 0.93 -39.02 12.98
C GLN A 106 2.13 -38.43 12.22
N TYR A 107 3.14 -37.94 12.93
CA TYR A 107 4.30 -37.29 12.33
C TYR A 107 5.24 -38.28 11.63
N ASN A 108 5.62 -39.39 12.28
CA ASN A 108 6.66 -40.29 11.78
C ASN A 108 6.26 -40.92 10.41
N PRO A 109 5.02 -41.43 10.21
CA PRO A 109 4.59 -41.89 8.89
C PRO A 109 4.62 -40.79 7.82
N MET A 110 4.28 -39.54 8.19
CA MET A 110 4.30 -38.40 7.28
C MET A 110 5.75 -37.99 6.94
N LEU A 111 6.66 -37.99 7.91
CA LEU A 111 8.09 -37.73 7.74
C LEU A 111 8.73 -38.72 6.76
N VAL A 112 8.50 -40.02 6.96
CA VAL A 112 8.94 -41.08 6.05
C VAL A 112 8.37 -40.87 4.63
N SER A 113 7.11 -40.46 4.50
CA SER A 113 6.49 -40.16 3.20
C SER A 113 7.14 -38.97 2.48
N LEU A 114 7.54 -37.92 3.21
CA LEU A 114 8.24 -36.75 2.67
C LEU A 114 9.66 -37.09 2.23
N ILE A 115 10.37 -37.92 3.00
CA ILE A 115 11.70 -38.40 2.61
C ILE A 115 11.58 -39.22 1.32
N ARG A 116 10.65 -40.19 1.27
CA ARG A 116 10.37 -40.98 0.06
C ARG A 116 10.06 -40.12 -1.17
N GLN A 117 9.22 -39.09 -1.03
CA GLN A 117 8.93 -38.14 -2.11
C GLN A 117 10.20 -37.41 -2.58
N SER A 118 11.03 -36.95 -1.63
CA SER A 118 12.27 -36.22 -1.92
C SER A 118 13.30 -37.08 -2.66
N LEU A 119 13.47 -38.34 -2.23
CA LEU A 119 14.37 -39.31 -2.89
C LEU A 119 13.93 -39.59 -4.34
N MET A 120 12.63 -39.74 -4.59
CA MET A 120 12.08 -39.91 -5.95
C MET A 120 12.26 -38.68 -6.86
N SER A 121 12.39 -37.49 -6.27
CA SER A 121 12.68 -36.24 -6.99
C SER A 121 14.16 -36.07 -7.31
N ILE A 122 15.07 -36.49 -6.42
CA ILE A 122 16.53 -36.28 -6.58
C ILE A 122 17.17 -37.39 -7.41
N ARG A 123 16.80 -38.66 -7.19
CA ARG A 123 17.28 -39.85 -7.92
C ARG A 123 18.79 -40.10 -7.93
N THR A 124 19.50 -39.58 -6.92
CA THR A 124 20.93 -39.82 -6.67
C THR A 124 21.14 -40.15 -5.19
N ASP A 125 22.39 -40.39 -4.79
CA ASP A 125 22.80 -40.37 -3.39
C ASP A 125 22.36 -39.06 -2.73
N ALA A 126 21.95 -39.16 -1.46
CA ALA A 126 21.11 -38.16 -0.81
C ALA A 126 21.62 -37.80 0.59
N VAL A 127 21.69 -36.50 0.85
CA VAL A 127 22.07 -35.89 2.12
C VAL A 127 20.83 -35.22 2.71
N ILE A 128 20.32 -35.76 3.82
CA ILE A 128 19.13 -35.27 4.52
C ILE A 128 19.53 -34.22 5.56
N GLN A 129 18.90 -33.04 5.50
CA GLN A 129 18.91 -32.02 6.55
C GLN A 129 17.54 -32.00 7.24
N CYS A 130 17.54 -32.25 8.54
CA CYS A 130 16.35 -32.34 9.38
C CYS A 130 16.49 -31.43 10.61
N ARG A 131 15.52 -31.48 11.53
CA ARG A 131 15.70 -30.94 12.88
C ARG A 131 16.53 -31.91 13.72
N LYS A 132 17.17 -31.38 14.76
CA LYS A 132 17.87 -32.19 15.78
C LYS A 132 16.94 -33.17 16.51
N GLU A 133 15.69 -32.79 16.74
CA GLU A 133 14.67 -33.65 17.38
C GLU A 133 14.30 -34.87 16.51
N ASP A 134 14.44 -34.76 15.18
CA ASP A 134 14.02 -35.77 14.22
C ASP A 134 15.19 -36.70 13.79
N GLU A 135 16.43 -36.36 14.15
CA GLU A 135 17.66 -37.02 13.69
C GLU A 135 17.68 -38.53 13.99
N ALA A 136 17.43 -38.91 15.25
CA ALA A 136 17.48 -40.32 15.68
C ALA A 136 16.39 -41.20 15.04
N GLU A 137 15.19 -40.65 14.80
CA GLU A 137 14.11 -41.36 14.11
C GLU A 137 14.46 -41.60 12.63
N ILE A 138 15.03 -40.59 11.97
CA ILE A 138 15.45 -40.66 10.57
C ILE A 138 16.61 -41.65 10.41
N GLU A 139 17.62 -41.62 11.30
CA GLU A 139 18.74 -42.57 11.28
C GLU A 139 18.27 -44.04 11.41
N CYS A 140 17.24 -44.29 12.23
CA CYS A 140 16.63 -45.61 12.39
C CYS A 140 15.94 -46.11 11.09
N GLU A 141 15.29 -45.21 10.35
CA GLU A 141 14.51 -45.52 9.14
C GLU A 141 15.35 -45.63 7.86
N ILE A 142 16.62 -45.18 7.84
CA ILE A 142 17.50 -45.21 6.65
C ILE A 142 17.56 -46.60 5.98
N PRO A 143 17.81 -47.72 6.69
CA PRO A 143 17.91 -49.04 6.04
C PRO A 143 16.60 -49.47 5.37
N MET A 144 15.45 -49.05 5.90
CA MET A 144 14.14 -49.31 5.31
C MET A 144 13.86 -48.41 4.11
N LEU A 145 14.35 -47.16 4.13
CA LEU A 145 14.26 -46.22 3.01
C LEU A 145 15.13 -46.64 1.81
N GLU A 146 16.37 -47.06 2.03
CA GLU A 146 17.27 -47.55 0.98
C GLU A 146 16.72 -48.82 0.32
N ARG A 147 16.22 -49.76 1.13
CA ARG A 147 15.55 -50.98 0.64
C ARG A 147 14.33 -50.66 -0.20
N TRP A 148 13.44 -49.80 0.31
CA TRP A 148 12.23 -49.36 -0.40
C TRP A 148 12.57 -48.65 -1.73
N TYR A 149 13.61 -47.82 -1.74
CA TYR A 149 14.04 -47.12 -2.96
C TYR A 149 14.54 -48.11 -4.03
N LYS A 150 15.34 -49.10 -3.61
CA LYS A 150 15.85 -50.17 -4.48
C LYS A 150 14.73 -51.05 -5.04
N GLU A 151 13.75 -51.41 -4.22
CA GLU A 151 12.56 -52.16 -4.64
C GLU A 151 11.69 -51.37 -5.63
N LYS A 152 11.67 -50.03 -5.57
CA LYS A 152 10.87 -49.17 -6.45
C LYS A 152 11.56 -48.73 -7.75
N THR A 153 12.89 -48.66 -7.79
CA THR A 153 13.63 -48.09 -8.94
C THR A 153 14.65 -49.04 -9.55
N GLY A 154 15.02 -50.12 -8.86
CA GLY A 154 16.14 -51.00 -9.23
C GLY A 154 17.52 -50.43 -8.92
N ALA A 155 17.64 -49.13 -8.60
CA ALA A 155 18.90 -48.47 -8.27
C ALA A 155 19.17 -48.52 -6.76
N THR A 156 20.45 -48.62 -6.37
CA THR A 156 20.88 -48.45 -4.98
C THR A 156 21.34 -47.01 -4.80
N ILE A 157 20.98 -46.38 -3.68
CA ILE A 157 21.42 -45.03 -3.28
C ILE A 157 21.99 -45.09 -1.87
N SER A 158 22.94 -44.21 -1.57
CA SER A 158 23.42 -43.96 -0.20
C SER A 158 22.65 -42.78 0.41
N ILE A 159 22.11 -42.97 1.62
CA ILE A 159 21.44 -41.92 2.39
C ILE A 159 22.28 -41.54 3.60
N GLN A 160 22.55 -40.25 3.78
CA GLN A 160 23.31 -39.70 4.91
C GLN A 160 22.53 -38.58 5.61
N VAL A 161 22.55 -38.54 6.95
CA VAL A 161 22.03 -37.41 7.72
C VAL A 161 23.14 -36.38 7.94
N ASN A 162 22.82 -35.11 7.72
CA ASN A 162 23.75 -33.99 7.89
C ASN A 162 23.50 -33.27 9.22
N LYS A 163 24.57 -33.08 10.00
CA LYS A 163 24.58 -32.40 11.30
C LYS A 163 24.35 -30.89 11.22
N CYS A 164 24.27 -30.32 10.01
CA CYS A 164 23.75 -28.98 9.76
C CYS A 164 22.21 -29.01 9.73
N TYR A 165 21.60 -28.83 10.90
CA TYR A 165 20.14 -28.83 11.09
C TYR A 165 19.40 -27.66 10.40
N LEU A 166 18.09 -27.82 10.24
CA LEU A 166 17.19 -26.79 9.69
C LEU A 166 17.15 -25.50 10.54
N SER A 167 16.93 -24.38 9.87
CA SER A 167 16.79 -23.06 10.50
C SER A 167 15.53 -22.97 11.36
N THR A 168 15.52 -22.13 12.39
CA THR A 168 14.35 -21.92 13.28
C THR A 168 13.08 -21.53 12.51
N ALA A 169 13.23 -20.84 11.38
CA ALA A 169 12.11 -20.44 10.51
C ALA A 169 11.50 -21.62 9.74
N GLU A 170 12.28 -22.66 9.44
CA GLU A 170 11.90 -23.83 8.63
C GLU A 170 11.66 -25.09 9.48
N ALA A 171 12.06 -25.08 10.74
CA ALA A 171 11.92 -26.17 11.70
C ALA A 171 10.46 -26.39 12.14
N TRP A 172 9.58 -26.78 11.21
CA TRP A 172 8.13 -26.94 11.41
C TRP A 172 7.59 -28.36 11.72
N GLY A 173 8.16 -29.53 11.39
CA GLY A 173 9.41 -29.89 10.70
C GLY A 173 9.26 -30.32 9.24
N GLY A 174 9.58 -31.60 8.98
CA GLY A 174 9.87 -32.14 7.65
C GLY A 174 11.37 -32.11 7.34
N VAL A 175 11.75 -32.31 6.07
CA VAL A 175 13.15 -32.46 5.64
C VAL A 175 13.50 -31.58 4.43
N VAL A 176 14.78 -31.20 4.34
CA VAL A 176 15.41 -30.75 3.10
C VAL A 176 16.39 -31.84 2.67
N VAL A 177 16.18 -32.43 1.50
CA VAL A 177 17.10 -33.45 0.97
C VAL A 177 17.92 -32.82 -0.16
N LYS A 178 19.21 -33.10 -0.20
CA LYS A 178 20.14 -32.60 -1.22
C LYS A 178 20.84 -33.78 -1.90
N SER A 179 21.25 -33.62 -3.15
CA SER A 179 22.24 -34.52 -3.74
C SER A 179 23.59 -34.38 -3.01
N THR A 180 24.43 -35.42 -3.03
CA THR A 180 25.79 -35.39 -2.45
C THR A 180 26.69 -34.31 -3.05
N ASP A 181 26.45 -33.92 -4.30
CA ASP A 181 27.13 -32.79 -4.97
C ASP A 181 26.55 -31.40 -4.61
N GLY A 182 25.47 -31.37 -3.84
CA GLY A 182 24.75 -30.15 -3.44
C GLY A 182 23.99 -29.41 -4.55
N ARG A 183 24.01 -29.90 -5.81
CA ARG A 183 23.41 -29.20 -6.96
C ARG A 183 21.89 -29.29 -6.99
N VAL A 184 21.34 -30.44 -6.62
CA VAL A 184 19.89 -30.67 -6.55
C VAL A 184 19.45 -30.58 -5.10
N VAL A 185 18.44 -29.75 -4.82
CA VAL A 185 17.87 -29.53 -3.48
C VAL A 185 16.35 -29.66 -3.54
N CYS A 186 15.80 -30.60 -2.76
CA CYS A 186 14.37 -30.78 -2.56
C CYS A 186 13.99 -30.31 -1.15
N ASN A 187 13.36 -29.13 -1.05
CA ASN A 187 12.83 -28.63 0.23
C ASN A 187 11.41 -29.17 0.44
N ASN A 188 11.26 -30.14 1.35
CA ASN A 188 9.99 -30.75 1.72
C ASN A 188 9.61 -30.46 3.19
N THR A 189 10.10 -29.35 3.75
CA THR A 189 9.66 -28.84 5.05
C THR A 189 8.19 -28.39 5.00
N PHE A 190 7.49 -28.47 6.12
CA PHE A 190 6.12 -27.94 6.19
C PHE A 190 6.09 -26.43 5.99
N ALA A 191 7.11 -25.68 6.44
CA ALA A 191 7.22 -24.25 6.17
C ALA A 191 7.14 -23.94 4.66
N TYR A 192 7.95 -24.65 3.86
CA TYR A 192 7.97 -24.48 2.41
C TYR A 192 6.66 -24.94 1.77
N ARG A 193 6.17 -26.14 2.12
CA ARG A 193 4.94 -26.72 1.54
C ARG A 193 3.69 -25.90 1.86
N THR A 194 3.56 -25.42 3.09
CA THR A 194 2.46 -24.53 3.50
C THR A 194 2.51 -23.21 2.75
N LYS A 195 3.69 -22.60 2.61
CA LYS A 195 3.85 -21.35 1.85
C LYS A 195 3.50 -21.53 0.36
N ALA A 196 3.93 -22.64 -0.26
CA ALA A 196 3.60 -22.95 -1.65
C ALA A 196 2.09 -23.14 -1.86
N CYS A 197 1.48 -24.06 -1.09
CA CYS A 197 0.04 -24.35 -1.10
C CYS A 197 -0.81 -23.09 -0.81
N PHE A 198 -0.39 -22.27 0.17
CA PHE A 198 -1.11 -21.05 0.51
C PHE A 198 -1.03 -19.99 -0.60
N ASN A 199 0.11 -19.86 -1.29
CA ASN A 199 0.24 -18.94 -2.43
C ASN A 199 -0.63 -19.39 -3.61
N GLU A 200 -0.66 -20.69 -3.91
CA GLU A 200 -1.48 -21.28 -4.97
C GLU A 200 -2.99 -21.08 -4.70
N HIS A 201 -3.44 -21.34 -3.48
CA HIS A 201 -4.84 -21.18 -3.08
C HIS A 201 -5.20 -19.79 -2.55
N LEU A 202 -4.28 -18.82 -2.56
CA LEU A 202 -4.53 -17.45 -2.08
C LEU A 202 -5.74 -16.77 -2.76
N PRO A 203 -6.03 -16.96 -4.06
CA PRO A 203 -7.25 -16.43 -4.68
C PRO A 203 -8.51 -17.02 -4.05
N THR A 204 -8.55 -18.34 -3.83
CA THR A 204 -9.65 -19.06 -3.20
C THR A 204 -9.84 -18.64 -1.75
N VAL A 205 -8.76 -18.56 -0.96
CA VAL A 205 -8.79 -18.08 0.42
C VAL A 205 -9.33 -16.65 0.49
N ARG A 206 -8.89 -15.75 -0.40
CA ARG A 206 -9.40 -14.37 -0.47
C ARG A 206 -10.88 -14.30 -0.88
N TYR A 207 -11.34 -15.20 -1.74
CA TYR A 207 -12.76 -15.30 -2.11
C TYR A 207 -13.60 -15.63 -0.87
N TYR A 208 -13.31 -16.73 -0.16
CA TYR A 208 -14.10 -17.13 1.00
C TYR A 208 -13.99 -16.17 2.20
N LEU A 209 -12.83 -15.52 2.41
CA LEU A 209 -12.66 -14.58 3.53
C LEU A 209 -13.31 -13.20 3.31
N PHE A 210 -13.40 -12.73 2.06
CA PHE A 210 -13.73 -11.31 1.79
C PHE A 210 -14.87 -11.08 0.78
N ASN A 211 -15.47 -12.13 0.22
CA ASN A 211 -16.68 -12.02 -0.60
C ASN A 211 -17.93 -12.27 0.24
N PRO A 212 -18.84 -11.29 0.42
CA PRO A 212 -20.07 -11.49 1.19
C PRO A 212 -21.04 -12.50 0.56
N ASN A 213 -20.86 -12.84 -0.72
CA ASN A 213 -21.68 -13.82 -1.44
C ASN A 213 -21.06 -15.23 -1.47
N ALA A 214 -19.96 -15.48 -0.74
CA ALA A 214 -19.37 -16.81 -0.64
C ALA A 214 -20.17 -17.66 0.35
N SER A 215 -20.83 -18.71 -0.17
CA SER A 215 -21.35 -19.81 0.67
C SER A 215 -20.21 -20.78 1.00
N ILE A 216 -20.10 -21.16 2.28
CA ILE A 216 -19.17 -22.18 2.79
C ILE A 216 -19.86 -23.54 2.74
#